data_AF-A0A7C4NF16-F1
#
_entry.id   AF-A0A7C4NF16-F1
#
_cell.length_a   1.000
_cell.length_b   1.000
_cell.length_c   1.000
_cell.angle_alpha   90.00
_cell.angle_beta   90.00
_cell.angle_gamma   90.00
#
_symmetry.space_group_name_H-M   'P 1'
#
loop_
_entity.id
_entity.type
_entity.pdbx_description
1 polymer ?
#
loop_
_entity_poly.entity_id
_entity_poly.type
_entity_poly.pdbx_seq_one_letter_code
_entity_poly.pdbx_strand_id
1 'polypeptide(L)'
;MTPAVVIHIVGAPIACAEGVKDTWRDVAKHAADQLRARFGDRVSVRYFDLFDPDCPPLPDGAQLPLVLLNDEVVSSGGKISTPAIRKRIEALGVIPNGH
;
A
#
# COMPACT_ATOMS: atom_id res chain seq x y z
N MET A 1 20.00 1.25 -5.58
CA MET A 1 19.38 2.57 -5.34
C MET A 1 18.25 2.34 -4.35
N THR A 2 18.21 3.06 -3.23
CA THR A 2 17.17 2.88 -2.19
C THR A 2 15.92 3.64 -2.63
N PRO A 3 14.70 3.07 -2.51
CA PRO A 3 13.48 3.78 -2.87
C PRO A 3 13.32 5.03 -2.00
N ALA A 4 12.87 6.14 -2.61
CA ALA A 4 12.58 7.39 -1.92
C ALA A 4 11.31 7.30 -1.06
N VAL A 5 10.35 6.46 -1.47
CA VAL A 5 9.11 6.21 -0.74
C VAL A 5 8.85 4.72 -0.65
N VAL A 6 8.67 4.23 0.57
CA VAL A 6 8.23 2.86 0.85
C VAL A 6 6.74 2.92 1.19
N ILE A 7 5.96 2.09 0.52
CA ILE A 7 4.53 1.94 0.70
C ILE A 7 4.28 0.58 1.32
N HIS A 8 3.74 0.54 2.53
CA HIS A 8 3.26 -0.68 3.16
C HIS A 8 1.73 -0.75 3.03
N ILE A 9 1.23 -1.86 2.50
CA ILE A 9 -0.19 -2.16 2.46
C ILE A 9 -0.40 -3.35 3.38
N VAL A 10 -1.17 -3.18 4.45
CA VAL A 10 -1.52 -4.27 5.36
C VAL A 10 -2.97 -4.68 5.08
N GLY A 11 -3.15 -5.97 4.81
CA GLY A 11 -4.47 -6.60 4.68
C GLY A 11 -4.60 -7.76 5.65
N ALA A 12 -5.75 -8.42 5.63
CA ALA A 12 -5.94 -9.71 6.28
C ALA A 12 -6.77 -10.60 5.36
N PRO A 13 -6.58 -11.92 5.39
CA PRO A 13 -7.46 -12.84 4.69
C PRO A 13 -8.89 -12.66 5.23
N ILE A 14 -9.81 -12.20 4.38
CA ILE A 14 -11.22 -12.10 4.73
C ILE A 14 -11.90 -13.42 4.38
N ALA A 15 -12.36 -14.15 5.39
CA ALA A 15 -13.26 -15.26 5.19
C ALA A 15 -14.68 -14.71 4.88
N CYS A 16 -15.15 -14.92 3.65
CA CYS A 16 -16.53 -14.65 3.27
C CYS A 16 -17.31 -15.98 3.14
N ALA A 17 -18.63 -15.91 3.07
CA ALA A 17 -19.51 -17.09 2.90
C ALA A 17 -19.19 -17.91 1.63
N GLU A 18 -18.49 -17.33 0.65
CA GLU A 18 -18.06 -17.96 -0.61
C GLU A 18 -16.59 -18.47 -0.57
N GLY A 19 -15.91 -18.39 0.58
CA GLY A 19 -14.49 -18.73 0.74
C GLY A 19 -13.61 -17.53 1.13
N VAL A 20 -12.30 -17.75 1.24
CA VAL A 20 -11.33 -16.68 1.48
C VAL A 20 -11.09 -15.93 0.17
N LYS A 21 -11.55 -14.67 0.10
CA LYS A 21 -11.28 -13.79 -1.04
C LYS A 21 -10.11 -12.90 -0.69
N ASP A 22 -8.95 -13.14 -1.30
CA ASP A 22 -7.75 -12.31 -1.12
C ASP A 22 -7.77 -11.07 -2.04
N THR A 23 -8.89 -10.35 -2.03
CA THR A 23 -9.15 -9.21 -2.91
C THR A 23 -8.22 -8.05 -2.63
N TRP A 24 -7.74 -7.90 -1.40
CA TRP A 24 -6.80 -6.85 -1.05
C TRP A 24 -5.40 -7.11 -1.62
N ARG A 25 -4.92 -8.37 -1.65
CA ARG A 25 -3.63 -8.69 -2.28
C ARG A 25 -3.64 -8.39 -3.78
N ASP A 26 -4.71 -8.75 -4.48
CA ASP A 26 -4.84 -8.45 -5.91
C ASP A 26 -4.88 -6.93 -6.17
N VAL A 27 -5.64 -6.18 -5.38
CA VAL A 27 -5.69 -4.72 -5.48
C VAL A 27 -4.35 -4.09 -5.11
N ALA A 28 -3.66 -4.59 -4.08
CA ALA A 28 -2.33 -4.12 -3.68
C ALA A 28 -1.30 -4.37 -4.78
N LYS A 29 -1.32 -5.55 -5.42
CA LYS A 29 -0.48 -5.86 -6.58
C LYS A 29 -0.76 -4.92 -7.75
N HIS A 30 -2.03 -4.69 -8.07
CA HIS A 30 -2.40 -3.77 -9.13
C HIS A 30 -1.96 -2.33 -8.83
N ALA A 31 -2.09 -1.87 -7.59
CA ALA A 31 -1.59 -0.57 -7.15
C ALA A 31 -0.06 -0.49 -7.27
N ALA A 32 0.66 -1.55 -6.90
CA ALA A 32 2.11 -1.64 -7.03
C ALA A 32 2.57 -1.50 -8.49
N ASP A 33 1.92 -2.21 -9.42
CA ASP A 33 2.24 -2.14 -10.84
C ASP A 33 2.03 -0.73 -11.39
N GLN A 34 0.91 -0.08 -11.06
CA GLN A 34 0.64 1.29 -11.49
C GLN A 34 1.64 2.31 -10.93
N LEU A 35 1.96 2.20 -9.64
CA LEU A 35 2.89 3.12 -8.97
C LEU A 35 4.31 2.94 -9.50
N ARG A 36 4.74 1.70 -9.72
CA ARG A 36 6.05 1.41 -10.31
C ARG A 36 6.15 1.88 -11.76
N ALA A 37 5.10 1.68 -12.57
CA ALA A 37 5.07 2.20 -13.93
C ALA A 37 5.22 3.74 -13.96
N ARG A 38 4.62 4.43 -12.99
CA ARG A 38 4.65 5.90 -12.91
C ARG A 38 5.92 6.46 -12.31
N PHE A 39 6.43 5.92 -11.21
CA PHE A 39 7.52 6.52 -10.43
C PHE A 39 8.84 5.74 -10.53
N GLY A 40 8.82 4.56 -11.14
CA GLY A 40 9.97 3.67 -11.27
C GLY A 40 10.45 3.16 -9.91
N ASP A 41 11.77 3.01 -9.78
CA ASP A 41 12.41 2.51 -8.56
C ASP A 41 12.45 3.53 -7.42
N ARG A 42 11.86 4.73 -7.60
CA ARG A 42 11.70 5.72 -6.51
C ARG A 42 10.65 5.29 -5.49
N VAL A 43 9.79 4.35 -5.84
CA VAL A 43 8.74 3.81 -4.95
C VAL A 43 8.91 2.30 -4.80
N SER A 44 8.62 1.79 -3.62
CA SER A 44 8.54 0.34 -3.37
C SER A 44 7.26 0.04 -2.62
N VAL A 45 6.41 -0.81 -3.18
CA VAL A 45 5.18 -1.26 -2.52
C VAL A 45 5.40 -2.66 -1.96
N ARG A 46 5.07 -2.85 -0.68
CA ARG A 46 5.07 -4.15 -0.01
C ARG A 46 3.70 -4.41 0.58
N TYR A 47 3.18 -5.60 0.32
CA TYR A 47 1.96 -6.07 0.94
C TYR A 47 2.32 -6.99 2.11
N PHE A 48 1.64 -6.82 3.23
CA PHE A 48 1.74 -7.68 4.40
C PHE A 48 0.36 -8.20 4.76
N ASP A 49 0.29 -9.49 5.10
CA ASP A 49 -0.85 -10.00 5.84
C ASP A 49 -0.70 -9.58 7.32
N LEU A 50 -1.82 -9.29 7.98
CA LEU A 50 -1.85 -8.83 9.37
C LEU A 50 -1.11 -9.77 10.33
N PHE A 51 -1.09 -11.06 10.01
CA PHE A 51 -0.48 -12.11 10.82
C PHE A 51 0.91 -12.52 10.32
N ASP A 52 1.47 -11.82 9.33
CA ASP A 52 2.83 -12.03 8.86
C ASP A 52 3.83 -11.57 9.95
N PRO A 53 4.84 -12.37 10.32
CA PRO A 53 5.86 -11.96 11.30
C PRO A 53 6.62 -10.69 10.90
N ASP A 54 6.71 -10.40 9.60
CA ASP A 54 7.38 -9.19 9.09
C ASP A 54 6.42 -7.99 8.94
N CYS A 55 5.13 -8.13 9.33
CA CYS A 55 4.15 -7.05 9.26
C CYS A 55 4.58 -5.89 10.18
N PRO A 56 4.62 -4.64 9.68
CA PRO A 56 4.97 -3.50 10.52
C PRO A 56 3.93 -3.30 11.63
N PRO A 57 4.32 -2.70 12.77
CA PRO A 57 3.38 -2.41 13.85
C PRO A 57 2.28 -1.46 13.35
N LEU A 58 1.03 -1.82 13.65
CA LEU A 58 -0.14 -1.02 13.28
C LEU A 58 -0.39 0.04 14.35
N PRO A 59 -0.83 1.25 13.98
CA PRO A 59 -1.25 2.25 14.94
C PRO A 59 -2.53 1.81 15.67
N ASP A 60 -2.73 2.33 16.88
CA ASP A 60 -3.91 2.01 17.69
C ASP A 60 -5.21 2.34 16.93
N GLY A 61 -6.14 1.39 16.93
CA GLY A 61 -7.44 1.54 16.26
C GLY A 61 -7.39 1.47 14.73
N ALA A 62 -6.27 1.06 14.13
CA ALA A 62 -6.18 0.89 12.68
C ALA A 62 -7.23 -0.10 12.15
N GLN A 63 -7.95 0.34 11.12
CA GLN A 63 -8.85 -0.49 10.33
C GLN A 63 -8.15 -0.98 9.06
N LEU A 64 -8.49 -2.20 8.63
CA LEU A 64 -7.98 -2.80 7.40
C LEU A 64 -8.91 -2.53 6.20
N PRO A 65 -8.37 -2.41 4.98
CA PRO A 65 -6.94 -2.42 4.67
C PRO A 65 -6.27 -1.12 5.14
N LEU A 66 -5.01 -1.22 5.57
CA LEU A 66 -4.19 -0.09 6.02
C LEU A 66 -3.13 0.21 4.96
N VAL A 67 -2.89 1.49 4.67
CA VAL A 67 -1.85 1.94 3.74
C VAL A 67 -0.97 2.97 4.44
N LEU A 68 0.33 2.67 4.53
CA LEU A 68 1.35 3.50 5.13
C LEU A 68 2.36 3.92 4.05
N LEU A 69 2.75 5.20 4.04
CA LEU A 69 3.86 5.71 3.23
C LEU A 69 4.95 6.21 4.17
N ASN A 70 6.15 5.61 4.12
CA ASN A 70 7.23 5.88 5.05
C ASN A 70 6.74 5.86 6.51
N ASP A 71 5.98 4.82 6.86
CA ASP A 71 5.35 4.60 8.17
C ASP A 71 4.26 5.61 8.58
N GLU A 72 3.89 6.55 7.71
CA GLU A 72 2.77 7.47 7.92
C GLU A 72 1.46 6.94 7.31
N VAL A 73 0.38 6.94 8.08
CA VAL A 73 -0.95 6.48 7.61
C VAL A 73 -1.48 7.39 6.52
N VAL A 74 -1.74 6.81 5.35
CA VAL A 74 -2.42 7.46 4.22
C VAL A 74 -3.87 7.05 4.13
N SER A 75 -4.18 5.80 4.49
CA SER A 75 -5.54 5.27 4.53
C SER A 75 -5.63 4.20 5.59
N SER A 76 -6.71 4.22 6.36
CA SER A 76 -7.05 3.15 7.31
C SER A 76 -8.52 2.80 7.13
N GLY A 77 -8.80 1.54 6.81
CA GLY A 77 -10.13 1.07 6.46
C GLY A 77 -10.53 1.40 5.01
N GLY A 78 -11.62 0.79 4.55
CA GLY A 78 -12.20 1.07 3.24
C GLY A 78 -11.44 0.42 2.07
N LYS A 79 -10.92 1.23 1.14
CA LYS A 79 -10.33 0.79 -0.14
C LYS A 79 -8.90 1.29 -0.31
N ILE A 80 -8.04 0.42 -0.83
CA ILE A 80 -6.71 0.81 -1.33
C ILE A 80 -6.91 1.75 -2.54
N SER A 81 -6.61 3.03 -2.36
CA SER A 81 -6.82 4.07 -3.37
C SER A 81 -5.50 4.51 -4.02
N THR A 82 -5.18 3.95 -5.19
CA THR A 82 -4.00 4.36 -5.97
C THR A 82 -3.93 5.87 -6.24
N PRO A 83 -5.04 6.58 -6.55
CA PRO A 83 -5.00 8.04 -6.69
C PRO A 83 -4.58 8.77 -5.42
N ALA A 84 -5.04 8.33 -4.24
CA ALA A 84 -4.66 8.94 -2.96
C ALA A 84 -3.18 8.71 -2.65
N ILE A 85 -2.70 7.48 -2.86
CA ILE A 85 -1.30 7.10 -2.69
C ILE A 85 -0.41 7.94 -3.61
N ARG A 86 -0.78 8.07 -4.89
CA ARG A 86 -0.08 8.91 -5.86
C ARG A 86 0.02 10.36 -5.40
N LYS A 87 -1.10 10.96 -4.98
CA LYS A 87 -1.12 12.36 -4.51
C LYS A 87 -0.19 12.56 -3.32
N ARG A 88 -0.12 11.59 -2.41
CA ARG A 88 0.80 11.66 -1.27
C ARG A 88 2.26 11.53 -1.70
N ILE A 89 2.60 10.63 -2.62
CA ILE A 89 3.95 10.51 -3.21
C ILE A 89 4.39 11.82 -3.88
N GLU A 90 3.52 12.43 -4.69
CA GLU A 90 3.80 13.71 -5.35
C GLU A 90 3.97 14.85 -4.32
N ALA A 91 3.18 14.85 -3.23
CA ALA A 91 3.32 15.82 -2.14
C ALA A 91 4.63 15.66 -1.33
N LEU A 92 5.28 14.49 -1.39
CA LEU A 92 6.62 14.25 -0.86
C LEU A 92 7.74 14.71 -1.81
N GLY A 93 7.38 15.33 -2.94
CA GLY A 93 8.34 15.85 -3.93
C GLY A 93 8.87 14.81 -4.90
N VAL A 94 8.30 13.59 -4.91
CA VAL A 94 8.70 12.56 -5.88
C VAL A 94 8.03 12.82 -7.23
N ILE A 95 8.85 13.06 -8.23
CA ILE A 95 8.41 13.38 -9.58
C ILE A 95 8.15 12.07 -10.36
N PRO A 96 7.05 11.98 -11.14
CA PRO A 96 6.80 10.88 -12.06
C PRO A 96 7.91 10.73 -13.12
N ASN A 97 8.10 9.53 -13.65
CA ASN A 97 8.91 9.33 -14.83
C ASN A 97 8.32 10.06 -16.04
N GLY A 98 9.20 10.64 -16.88
CA GLY A 98 8.81 11.29 -18.13
C GLY A 98 8.20 12.69 -17.96
N HIS A 99 8.50 13.38 -16.87
CA HIS A 99 8.33 14.83 -16.75
C HIS A 99 9.65 15.55 -17.06
#